data_AF-A0A382FDP8-F1
#
_entry.id   AF-A0A382FDP8-F1
#
_cell.length_a   1.000
_cell.length_b   1.000
_cell.length_c   1.000
_cell.angle_alpha   90.00
_cell.angle_beta   90.00
_cell.angle_gamma   90.00
#
_symmetry.space_group_name_H-M   'P 1'
#
loop_
_entity.id
_entity.type
_entity.pdbx_description
1 polymer ?
#
loop_
_entity_poly.entity_id
_entity_poly.type
_entity_poly.pdbx_seq_one_letter_code
_entity_poly.pdbx_strand_id
1 'polypeptide(L)' 'MNKLTFIPIIGIPEIKSGDNIPKIINQGLNTNKISLKNNDVLVITQKIISKSEDRIINLSSVNPGSKAIE' A
#
# COMPACT_ATOMS: atom_id res chain seq x y z
N MET A 1 -10.53 25.37 17.80
CA MET A 1 -9.27 25.02 17.09
C MET A 1 -9.38 23.55 16.71
N ASN A 2 -9.39 23.20 15.43
CA ASN A 2 -9.59 21.81 15.00
C ASN A 2 -8.26 21.06 15.07
N LYS A 3 -8.26 19.86 15.65
CA LYS A 3 -7.08 19.00 15.80
C LYS A 3 -7.03 18.00 14.65
N LEU A 4 -5.88 17.93 13.96
CA LEU A 4 -5.57 16.87 13.00
C LEU A 4 -4.58 15.89 13.62
N THR A 5 -4.79 14.58 13.41
CA THR A 5 -3.92 13.52 13.93
C THR A 5 -3.59 12.54 12.82
N PHE A 6 -2.31 12.14 12.74
CA PHE A 6 -1.85 11.10 11.83
C PHE A 6 -1.38 9.91 12.67
N ILE A 7 -1.94 8.73 12.41
CA ILE A 7 -1.65 7.51 13.17
C ILE A 7 -1.12 6.47 12.19
N PRO A 8 0.15 6.04 12.31
CA PRO A 8 0.68 4.99 11.47
C PRO A 8 0.13 3.63 11.89
N ILE A 9 -0.15 2.76 10.92
CA ILE A 9 -0.43 1.34 11.17
C ILE A 9 0.90 0.60 11.08
N ILE A 10 1.46 0.20 12.22
CA ILE A 10 2.77 -0.46 12.28
C ILE A 10 2.61 -1.97 12.09
N GLY A 11 3.66 -2.62 11.57
CA GLY A 11 3.70 -4.08 11.44
C GLY A 11 2.96 -4.63 10.22
N ILE A 12 2.67 -3.80 9.21
CA ILE A 12 2.21 -4.28 7.91
C ILE A 12 3.31 -5.15 7.28
N PRO A 13 3.01 -6.40 6.89
CA PRO A 13 4.00 -7.30 6.31
C PRO A 13 4.43 -6.85 4.91
N GLU A 14 5.49 -7.47 4.40
CA GLU A 14 5.85 -7.34 2.98
C GLU A 14 4.73 -7.94 2.12
N ILE A 15 4.21 -7.11 1.21
CA ILE A 15 3.09 -7.48 0.33
C ILE A 15 3.56 -8.28 -0.87
N LYS A 16 2.79 -9.31 -1.22
CA LYS A 16 2.99 -10.20 -2.34
C LYS A 16 1.81 -10.14 -3.32
N SER A 17 2.03 -10.67 -4.52
CA SER A 17 1.01 -10.81 -5.55
C SER A 17 -0.18 -11.63 -5.01
N GLY A 18 -1.41 -11.13 -5.22
CA GLY A 18 -2.64 -11.75 -4.74
C GLY A 18 -3.00 -11.50 -3.27
N ASP A 19 -2.17 -10.78 -2.50
CA ASP A 19 -2.50 -10.47 -1.11
C ASP A 19 -3.77 -9.61 -0.98
N ASN A 20 -4.62 -9.97 0.00
CA ASN A 20 -5.83 -9.21 0.31
C ASN A 20 -5.50 -8.00 1.20
N ILE A 21 -5.26 -6.84 0.57
CA ILE A 21 -4.88 -5.60 1.26
C ILE A 21 -5.90 -5.16 2.31
N PRO A 22 -7.22 -5.12 2.07
CA PRO A 22 -8.19 -4.77 3.11
C PRO A 22 -8.09 -5.65 4.35
N LYS A 23 -7.92 -6.97 4.18
CA LYS A 23 -7.76 -7.90 5.30
C LYS A 23 -6.49 -7.63 6.10
N ILE A 24 -5.37 -7.37 5.43
CA ILE A 24 -4.08 -7.05 6.07
C ILE A 24 -4.17 -5.73 6.84
N ILE A 25 -4.80 -4.70 6.26
CA ILE A 25 -5.02 -3.41 6.94
C ILE A 25 -5.89 -3.62 8.19
N ASN A 26 -6.97 -4.39 8.09
CA ASN A 26 -7.85 -4.67 9.23
C ASN A 26 -7.11 -5.40 10.36
N GLN A 27 -6.23 -6.36 10.02
CA GLN A 27 -5.35 -7.01 11.00
C GLN A 27 -4.40 -6.01 11.66
N GLY A 28 -3.77 -5.14 10.87
CA GLY A 28 -2.90 -4.07 11.38
C GLY A 28 -3.62 -3.13 12.34
N LEU A 29 -4.83 -2.68 11.99
CA LEU A 29 -5.67 -1.84 12.86
C LEU A 29 -5.94 -2.53 14.21
N ASN A 30 -6.33 -3.81 14.18
CA ASN A 30 -6.57 -4.59 15.39
C ASN A 30 -5.33 -4.73 16.27
N THR A 31 -4.17 -5.09 15.69
CA THR A 31 -2.91 -5.24 16.43
C THR A 31 -2.44 -3.92 17.03
N ASN A 32 -2.64 -2.80 16.34
CA ASN A 32 -2.29 -1.47 16.83
C ASN A 32 -3.36 -0.86 17.77
N LYS A 33 -4.47 -1.60 18.03
CA LYS A 33 -5.61 -1.14 18.84
C LYS A 33 -6.21 0.17 18.33
N ILE A 34 -6.28 0.33 17.01
CA ILE A 34 -6.87 1.49 16.34
C ILE A 34 -8.28 1.12 15.90
N SER A 35 -9.27 1.84 16.44
CA SER A 35 -10.66 1.74 15.98
C SER A 35 -10.98 2.92 15.06
N LEU A 36 -11.33 2.62 13.80
CA LEU A 36 -11.78 3.64 12.85
C LEU A 36 -13.14 4.22 13.27
N LYS A 37 -13.29 5.52 13.08
CA LYS A 37 -14.53 6.26 13.31
C LYS A 37 -15.06 6.82 12.01
N ASN A 38 -16.35 7.19 12.02
CA ASN A 38 -16.93 7.91 10.89
C ASN A 38 -16.11 9.18 10.59
N ASN A 39 -15.85 9.40 9.32
CA ASN A 39 -15.02 10.48 8.76
C ASN A 39 -13.50 10.33 8.95
N ASP A 40 -13.01 9.20 9.47
CA ASP A 40 -11.58 8.89 9.37
C ASP A 40 -11.19 8.59 7.91
N VAL A 41 -9.95 8.92 7.56
CA VAL A 41 -9.38 8.68 6.23
C VAL A 41 -8.24 7.67 6.35
N LEU A 42 -8.35 6.57 5.61
CA LEU A 42 -7.23 5.64 5.40
C LEU A 42 -6.38 6.12 4.22
N VAL A 43 -5.10 6.36 4.46
CA VAL A 43 -4.13 6.71 3.42
C VAL A 43 -3.26 5.49 3.16
N ILE A 44 -3.25 5.04 1.91
CA ILE A 44 -2.51 3.86 1.46
C ILE A 44 -1.57 4.27 0.34
N THR A 45 -0.31 3.82 0.40
CA THR A 45 0.65 4.08 -0.68
C THR A 45 0.34 3.22 -1.89
N GLN A 46 0.55 3.75 -3.10
CA GLN A 46 0.33 3.00 -4.34
C GLN A 46 1.16 1.71 -4.43
N LYS A 47 2.36 1.69 -3.83
CA LYS A 47 3.31 0.57 -3.96
C LYS A 47 2.72 -0.75 -3.49
N ILE A 48 2.01 -0.75 -2.35
CA ILE A 48 1.44 -2.01 -1.83
C ILE A 48 0.28 -2.50 -2.68
N ILE A 49 -0.47 -1.58 -3.28
CA ILE A 49 -1.54 -1.92 -4.23
C ILE A 49 -0.93 -2.54 -5.49
N SER A 50 0.07 -1.88 -6.09
CA SER A 50 0.78 -2.40 -7.26
C SER A 50 1.40 -3.79 -7.01
N LYS A 51 1.93 -4.06 -5.82
CA LYS A 51 2.43 -5.39 -5.46
C LYS A 51 1.32 -6.44 -5.40
N SER A 52 0.18 -6.14 -4.77
CA SER A 52 -0.95 -7.07 -4.68
C SER A 52 -1.59 -7.36 -6.03
N GLU A 53 -1.55 -6.38 -6.95
CA GLU A 53 -2.10 -6.47 -8.32
C GLU A 53 -1.11 -7.06 -9.35
N ASP A 54 0.00 -7.65 -8.89
CA ASP A 54 1.01 -8.27 -9.76
C ASP A 54 1.66 -7.31 -10.77
N ARG A 55 1.83 -6.04 -10.40
CA ARG A 55 2.37 -4.98 -11.29
C ARG A 55 3.89 -4.84 -11.24
N ILE A 56 4.61 -5.85 -10.75
CA ILE A 56 6.08 -5.87 -10.72
C ILE A 56 6.58 -6.51 -12.01
N ILE A 57 7.48 -5.81 -12.72
CA ILE A 57 8.17 -6.36 -13.89
C ILE A 57 9.68 -6.36 -13.66
N ASN A 58 10.38 -7.30 -14.29
CA ASN A 58 11.84 -7.28 -14.30
C ASN A 58 12.29 -6.22 -15.32
N LEU A 59 13.18 -5.31 -14.92
CA LEU A 59 13.72 -4.32 -15.85
C LEU A 59 14.44 -4.99 -17.04
N SER A 60 15.08 -6.14 -16.84
CA SER A 60 15.73 -6.88 -17.93
C SER A 60 14.76 -7.49 -18.94
N SER A 61 13.45 -7.54 -18.64
CA SER A 61 12.43 -7.94 -19.62
C SER A 61 11.89 -6.77 -20.45
N VAL A 62 12.35 -5.54 -20.18
CA VAL A 62 11.90 -4.34 -20.90
C VAL A 62 12.85 -4.06 -22.06
N ASN A 63 12.31 -4.05 -23.29
CA ASN A 63 13.02 -3.60 -24.48
C ASN A 63 12.82 -2.08 -24.66
N PRO A 64 13.87 -1.25 -24.61
CA PRO A 64 13.76 0.18 -24.82
C PRO A 64 13.21 0.51 -26.22
N GLY A 65 12.25 1.44 -26.30
CA GLY A 65 11.84 2.02 -27.59
C GLY A 65 12.87 3.01 -28.11
N SER A 66 12.81 3.39 -29.39
CA SER A 66 13.79 4.31 -30.01
C SER A 66 14.02 5.59 -29.21
N LYS A 67 12.94 6.23 -28.73
CA LYS A 67 13.02 7.44 -27.89
C LYS A 67 13.75 7.25 -26.55
N ALA A 68 13.79 6.03 -26.01
CA ALA A 68 14.46 5.74 -24.74
C ALA A 68 15.95 5.44 -24.92
N ILE A 69 16.41 5.23 -26.15
CA ILE A 69 17.81 4.91 -26.50
C ILE A 69 18.58 6.18 -26.91
N GLU A 70 17.91 7.13 -27.57
CA GLU A 70 18.43 8.47 -27.90
C GLU A 70 18.74 9.29 -26.64
#